data_AF-A0A078F7D5-F1
#
_entry.id   AF-A0A078F7D5-F1
#
_cell.length_a   1.000
_cell.length_b   1.000
_cell.length_c   1.000
_cell.angle_alpha   90.00
_cell.angle_beta   90.00
_cell.angle_gamma   90.00
#
_symmetry.space_group_name_H-M   'P 1'
#
loop_
_entity.id
_entity.type
_entity.pdbx_description
1 polymer ?
#
loop_
_entity_poly.entity_id
_entity_poly.type
_entity_poly.pdbx_seq_one_letter_code
_entity_poly.pdbx_strand_id
1 'polypeptide(L)'
;MLLMSVNEQCRKLSKRVAFYTIDCRDSCGEIFFDLQDYKYTKKQLKETVECEQHFPSFQEAISVPWKLIPRRTAKLYFAMRVIEVFEENEGLLETKKKLCEANSVSESHIPDTLLERLISGTIEFPPACAIVGGILAQEVIKAVSGKGDPVKNFFYYDAQDGKGVMEDIFNSFTC
;
A
#
# COMPACT_ATOMS: atom_id res chain seq x y z
N MET A 1 -13.47 5.89 2.27
CA MET A 1 -14.18 5.30 3.45
C MET A 1 -14.43 3.78 3.44
N LEU A 2 -14.73 3.14 2.29
CA LEU A 2 -15.15 1.72 2.22
C LEU A 2 -14.06 0.70 2.65
N LEU A 3 -12.81 0.88 2.18
CA LEU A 3 -11.72 -0.06 2.43
C LEU A 3 -11.43 -0.26 3.93
N MET A 4 -11.45 0.83 4.70
CA MET A 4 -11.28 0.78 6.17
C MET A 4 -12.35 -0.09 6.83
N SER A 5 -13.62 0.09 6.43
CA SER A 5 -14.75 -0.66 7.00
C SER A 5 -14.65 -2.15 6.69
N VAL A 6 -14.31 -2.52 5.44
CA VAL A 6 -14.16 -3.92 5.04
C VAL A 6 -12.97 -4.57 5.76
N ASN A 7 -11.82 -3.89 5.82
CA ASN A 7 -10.65 -4.41 6.52
C ASN A 7 -10.92 -4.67 8.01
N GLU A 8 -11.58 -3.71 8.67
CA GLU A 8 -11.98 -3.84 10.08
C GLU A 8 -12.97 -5.01 10.30
N GLN A 9 -13.89 -5.23 9.36
CA GLN A 9 -14.78 -6.40 9.41
C GLN A 9 -14.00 -7.72 9.26
N CYS A 10 -13.02 -7.81 8.35
CA CYS A 10 -12.15 -8.98 8.23
C CYS A 10 -11.41 -9.29 9.54
N ARG A 11 -11.00 -8.26 10.29
CA ARG A 11 -10.32 -8.40 11.59
C ARG A 11 -11.23 -8.84 12.73
N LYS A 12 -12.53 -8.52 12.67
CA LYS A 12 -13.51 -8.89 13.70
C LYS A 12 -14.02 -10.33 13.61
N LEU A 13 -13.74 -11.03 12.52
CA LEU A 13 -14.18 -12.41 12.33
C LEU A 13 -13.41 -13.36 13.26
N SER A 14 -14.10 -14.39 13.76
CA SER A 14 -13.49 -15.41 14.64
C SER A 14 -12.44 -16.27 13.93
N LYS A 15 -12.53 -16.37 12.60
CA LYS A 15 -11.49 -16.96 11.76
C LYS A 15 -10.68 -15.83 11.14
N ARG A 16 -9.35 -15.95 11.18
CA ARG A 16 -8.44 -15.02 10.50
C ARG A 16 -8.77 -14.96 9.01
N VAL A 17 -9.09 -13.77 8.51
CA VAL A 17 -9.32 -13.49 7.10
C VAL A 17 -8.24 -12.53 6.61
N ALA A 18 -7.46 -12.97 5.62
CA ALA A 18 -6.52 -12.11 4.93
C ALA A 18 -7.27 -11.06 4.12
N PHE A 19 -6.81 -9.82 4.15
CA PHE A 19 -7.37 -8.69 3.43
C PHE A 19 -6.34 -8.12 2.47
N TYR A 20 -6.79 -7.79 1.26
CA TYR A 20 -5.97 -7.17 0.23
C TYR A 20 -6.77 -6.07 -0.47
N THR A 21 -6.08 -5.02 -0.90
CA THR A 21 -6.61 -4.06 -1.86
C THR A 21 -5.68 -3.98 -3.06
N ILE A 22 -6.23 -3.63 -4.20
CA ILE A 22 -5.46 -3.34 -5.41
C ILE A 22 -6.12 -2.14 -6.09
N ASP A 23 -5.29 -1.19 -6.49
CA ASP A 23 -5.70 -0.07 -7.33
C ASP A 23 -4.71 0.09 -8.48
N CYS A 24 -5.20 0.37 -9.67
CA CYS A 24 -4.43 0.62 -10.87
C CYS A 24 -4.92 1.92 -11.49
N ARG A 25 -4.03 2.92 -11.52
CA ARG A 25 -4.32 4.25 -12.07
C ARG A 25 -3.30 4.56 -13.14
N ASP A 26 -3.77 4.73 -14.37
CA ASP A 26 -2.90 4.77 -15.54
C ASP A 26 -1.95 3.56 -15.55
N SER A 27 -0.66 3.85 -15.49
CA SER A 27 0.48 2.95 -15.53
C SER A 27 1.10 2.70 -14.15
N CYS A 28 0.41 3.14 -13.08
CA CYS A 28 0.79 2.95 -11.69
C CYS A 28 -0.11 1.93 -10.99
N GLY A 29 0.43 1.22 -10.01
CA GLY A 29 -0.31 0.29 -9.19
C GLY A 29 0.02 0.39 -7.71
N GLU A 30 -0.99 0.16 -6.88
CA GLU A 30 -0.88 0.01 -5.43
C GLU A 30 -1.51 -1.33 -5.02
N ILE A 31 -0.86 -2.05 -4.11
CA ILE A 31 -1.45 -3.18 -3.41
C ILE A 31 -1.24 -2.96 -1.92
N PHE A 32 -2.28 -3.16 -1.12
CA PHE A 32 -2.18 -3.27 0.33
C PHE A 32 -2.36 -4.71 0.79
N PHE A 33 -1.62 -5.11 1.82
CA PHE A 33 -1.64 -6.44 2.42
C PHE A 33 -1.91 -6.33 3.91
N ASP A 34 -2.94 -7.02 4.41
CA ASP A 34 -3.17 -7.23 5.85
C ASP A 34 -3.49 -8.70 6.12
N LEU A 35 -2.49 -9.41 6.62
CA LEU A 35 -2.62 -10.81 7.03
C LEU A 35 -2.93 -10.97 8.53
N GLN A 36 -3.10 -9.86 9.26
CA GLN A 36 -3.21 -9.80 10.72
C GLN A 36 -1.96 -10.36 11.41
N ASP A 37 -2.10 -11.10 12.51
CA ASP A 37 -1.00 -11.91 13.06
C ASP A 37 -0.83 -13.17 12.22
N TYR A 38 0.25 -13.22 11.44
CA TYR A 38 0.46 -14.28 10.46
C TYR A 38 1.71 -15.09 10.71
N LYS A 39 1.53 -16.41 10.81
CA LYS A 39 2.60 -17.40 10.92
C LYS A 39 2.84 -18.06 9.57
N TYR A 40 4.11 -18.15 9.19
CA TYR A 40 4.52 -18.71 7.90
C TYR A 40 5.89 -19.38 8.01
N THR A 41 6.27 -20.08 6.95
CA THR A 41 7.58 -20.71 6.83
C THR A 41 8.34 -20.10 5.67
N LYS A 42 9.64 -19.87 5.83
CA LYS A 42 10.52 -19.48 4.72
C LYS A 42 11.77 -20.34 4.67
N LYS A 43 12.28 -20.55 3.46
CA LYS A 43 13.57 -21.22 3.26
C LYS A 43 14.68 -20.21 3.52
N GLN A 44 15.52 -20.47 4.51
CA GLN A 44 16.81 -19.82 4.68
C GLN A 44 17.89 -20.86 4.41
N LEU A 45 18.69 -20.63 3.36
CA LEU A 45 19.70 -21.57 2.90
C LEU A 45 19.10 -22.97 2.63
N LYS A 46 19.37 -23.95 3.49
CA LYS A 46 18.87 -25.33 3.38
C LYS A 46 17.80 -25.69 4.44
N GLU A 47 17.47 -24.75 5.33
CA GLU A 47 16.54 -24.98 6.42
C GLU A 47 15.22 -24.24 6.19
N THR A 48 14.13 -24.83 6.68
CA THR A 48 12.82 -24.19 6.73
C THR A 48 12.67 -23.61 8.12
N VAL A 49 12.47 -22.29 8.19
CA VAL A 49 12.34 -21.55 9.45
C VAL A 49 10.90 -21.10 9.61
N GLU A 50 10.32 -21.29 10.80
CA GLU A 50 9.04 -20.71 11.18
C GLU A 50 9.21 -19.23 11.53
N CYS A 51 8.29 -18.40 11.06
CA CYS A 51 8.30 -16.96 11.22
C CYS A 51 6.90 -16.49 11.62
N GLU A 52 6.86 -15.37 12.33
CA GLU A 52 5.63 -14.68 12.69
C GLU A 52 5.79 -13.19 12.34
N GLN A 53 4.75 -12.62 11.75
CA GLN A 53 4.74 -11.23 11.34
C GLN A 53 3.37 -10.61 11.65
N HIS A 54 3.41 -9.47 12.33
CA HIS A 54 2.23 -8.66 12.58
C HIS A 54 2.02 -7.66 11.45
N PHE A 55 0.80 -7.56 10.94
CA PHE A 55 0.38 -6.59 9.94
C PHE A 55 -0.51 -5.51 10.57
N PRO A 56 -0.31 -4.21 10.27
CA PRO A 56 -1.25 -3.17 10.68
C PRO A 56 -2.53 -3.23 9.82
N SER A 57 -3.63 -2.72 10.36
CA SER A 57 -4.86 -2.49 9.58
C SER A 57 -4.60 -1.44 8.52
N PHE A 58 -5.47 -1.38 7.52
CA PHE A 58 -5.44 -0.33 6.51
C PHE A 58 -5.50 1.05 7.17
N GLN A 59 -6.39 1.23 8.15
CA GLN A 59 -6.52 2.48 8.89
C GLN A 59 -5.24 2.85 9.64
N GLU A 60 -4.64 1.92 10.38
CA GLU A 60 -3.38 2.17 11.08
C GLU A 60 -2.26 2.56 10.11
N ALA A 61 -2.17 1.90 8.96
CA ALA A 61 -1.13 2.16 7.97
C ALA A 61 -1.28 3.54 7.31
N ILE A 62 -2.48 3.93 6.86
CA ILE A 62 -2.68 5.24 6.22
C ILE A 62 -2.73 6.40 7.21
N SER A 63 -2.88 6.12 8.51
CA SER A 63 -2.88 7.14 9.57
C SER A 63 -1.49 7.49 10.07
N VAL A 64 -0.42 6.82 9.59
CA VAL A 64 0.96 7.15 9.98
C VAL A 64 1.28 8.58 9.52
N PRO A 65 1.64 9.50 10.45
CA PRO A 65 2.01 10.87 10.08
C PRO A 65 3.19 10.87 9.11
N TRP A 66 3.09 11.59 7.98
CA TRP A 66 4.10 11.47 6.91
C TRP A 66 5.51 11.90 7.34
N LYS A 67 5.64 12.79 8.33
CA LYS A 67 6.93 13.14 8.95
C LYS A 67 7.67 11.96 9.58
N LEU A 68 6.96 10.89 9.96
CA LEU A 68 7.53 9.67 10.54
C LEU A 68 7.84 8.61 9.48
N ILE A 69 7.31 8.76 8.26
CA ILE A 69 7.56 7.83 7.17
C ILE A 69 8.98 8.05 6.62
N PRO A 70 9.77 6.99 6.36
CA PRO A 70 11.11 7.11 5.81
C PRO A 70 11.15 7.96 4.54
N ARG A 71 12.12 8.88 4.43
CA ARG A 71 12.24 9.79 3.26
C ARG A 71 12.37 9.07 1.91
N ARG A 72 12.86 7.82 1.94
CA ARG A 72 13.06 6.95 0.77
C ARG A 72 11.77 6.29 0.29
N THR A 73 10.68 6.39 1.05
CA THR A 73 9.39 5.82 0.65
C THR A 73 8.93 6.39 -0.68
N ALA A 74 8.38 5.52 -1.51
CA ALA A 74 7.87 5.84 -2.83
C ALA A 74 6.99 7.09 -2.81
N LYS A 75 7.23 8.03 -3.73
CA LYS A 75 6.37 9.22 -3.87
C LYS A 75 4.94 8.86 -4.25
N LEU A 76 4.77 7.71 -4.89
CA LEU A 76 3.49 7.14 -5.24
C LEU A 76 2.60 6.90 -4.02
N TYR A 77 3.14 6.48 -2.87
CA TYR A 77 2.36 6.36 -1.63
C TYR A 77 1.63 7.66 -1.30
N PHE A 78 2.37 8.77 -1.24
CA PHE A 78 1.81 10.07 -0.88
C PHE A 78 0.86 10.60 -1.95
N ALA A 79 1.19 10.38 -3.22
CA ALA A 79 0.33 10.77 -4.34
C ALA A 79 -1.03 10.04 -4.29
N MET A 80 -1.05 8.73 -4.05
CA MET A 80 -2.29 7.95 -3.92
C MET A 80 -3.16 8.48 -2.76
N ARG A 81 -2.57 8.79 -1.59
CA ARG A 81 -3.31 9.39 -0.47
C ARG A 81 -3.92 10.77 -0.82
N VAL A 82 -3.21 11.60 -1.59
CA VAL A 82 -3.75 12.89 -2.08
C VAL A 82 -4.92 12.65 -3.02
N ILE A 83 -4.81 11.69 -3.93
CA ILE A 83 -5.85 11.36 -4.91
C ILE A 83 -7.10 10.83 -4.22
N GLU A 84 -6.97 9.93 -3.24
CA GLU A 84 -8.11 9.39 -2.49
C GLU A 84 -8.91 10.50 -1.78
N VAL A 85 -8.23 11.46 -1.15
CA VAL A 85 -8.90 12.60 -0.49
C VAL A 85 -9.47 13.58 -1.52
N PHE A 86 -8.79 13.75 -2.65
CA PHE A 86 -9.27 14.59 -3.75
C PHE A 86 -10.55 14.05 -4.35
N GLU A 87 -10.68 12.73 -4.55
CA GLU A 87 -11.91 12.12 -5.08
C GLU A 87 -13.11 12.24 -4.13
N GLU A 88 -12.86 12.40 -2.83
CA GLU A 88 -13.90 12.68 -1.84
C GLU A 88 -14.23 14.19 -1.72
N ASN A 89 -13.50 15.10 -2.39
CA ASN A 89 -13.62 16.57 -2.26
C ASN A 89 -13.46 17.31 -3.61
N GLU A 90 -13.27 18.63 -3.58
CA GLU A 90 -12.92 19.43 -4.78
C GLU A 90 -11.54 20.10 -4.61
N GLY A 91 -10.76 20.12 -5.70
CA GLY A 91 -9.49 20.87 -5.79
C GLY A 91 -8.23 20.09 -5.40
N LEU A 92 -7.56 19.47 -6.38
CA LEU A 92 -6.37 18.65 -6.19
C LEU A 92 -5.23 19.36 -5.44
N LEU A 93 -4.83 20.55 -5.90
CA LEU A 93 -3.70 21.28 -5.34
C LEU A 93 -3.98 21.73 -3.90
N GLU A 94 -5.23 22.10 -3.62
CA GLU A 94 -5.67 22.45 -2.28
C GLU A 94 -5.62 21.23 -1.35
N THR A 95 -6.05 20.06 -1.83
CA THR A 95 -5.94 18.79 -1.09
C THR A 95 -4.49 18.43 -0.81
N LYS A 96 -3.61 18.52 -1.82
CA LYS A 96 -2.17 18.30 -1.66
C LYS A 96 -1.59 19.18 -0.56
N LYS A 97 -1.85 20.48 -0.62
CA LYS A 97 -1.37 21.46 0.35
C LYS A 97 -1.85 21.15 1.77
N LYS A 98 -3.16 20.95 1.96
CA LYS A 98 -3.75 20.60 3.27
C LYS A 98 -3.12 19.35 3.87
N LEU A 99 -2.93 18.29 3.08
CA LEU A 99 -2.33 17.05 3.56
C LEU A 99 -0.84 17.21 3.90
N CYS A 100 -0.08 17.97 3.10
CA CYS A 100 1.32 18.26 3.39
C CYS A 100 1.47 19.07 4.68
N GLU A 101 0.64 20.11 4.87
CA GLU A 101 0.61 20.93 6.08
C GLU A 101 0.25 20.10 7.32
N ALA A 102 -0.85 19.33 7.24
CA ALA A 102 -1.32 18.47 8.34
C ALA A 102 -0.27 17.42 8.76
N ASN A 103 0.52 16.93 7.80
CA ASN A 103 1.56 15.93 8.05
C ASN A 103 2.96 16.52 8.27
N SER A 104 3.10 17.85 8.28
CA SER A 104 4.37 18.56 8.47
C SER A 104 5.47 18.16 7.46
N VAL A 105 5.10 18.03 6.17
CA VAL A 105 6.05 17.78 5.07
C VAL A 105 5.94 18.87 4.00
N SER A 106 6.99 19.05 3.21
CA SER A 106 6.97 20.00 2.09
C SER A 106 6.11 19.47 0.94
N GLU A 107 5.36 20.36 0.28
CA GLU A 107 4.62 20.03 -0.95
C GLU A 107 5.52 19.50 -2.07
N SER A 108 6.80 19.86 -2.10
CA SER A 108 7.76 19.33 -3.07
C SER A 108 8.06 17.84 -2.88
N HIS A 109 7.60 17.24 -1.78
CA HIS A 109 7.70 15.82 -1.54
C HIS A 109 6.84 15.01 -2.52
N ILE A 110 5.79 15.63 -3.07
CA ILE A 110 4.84 15.02 -4.01
C ILE A 110 4.92 15.80 -5.33
N PRO A 111 5.54 15.24 -6.38
CA PRO A 111 5.65 15.92 -7.68
C PRO A 111 4.27 16.15 -8.31
N ASP A 112 4.00 17.36 -8.80
CA ASP A 112 2.73 17.67 -9.48
C ASP A 112 2.55 16.83 -10.74
N THR A 113 3.63 16.58 -11.47
CA THR A 113 3.63 15.71 -12.65
C THR A 113 3.17 14.28 -12.35
N LEU A 114 3.40 13.79 -11.13
CA LEU A 114 2.92 12.47 -10.72
C LEU A 114 1.41 12.51 -10.48
N LEU A 115 0.91 13.55 -9.80
CA LEU A 115 -0.53 13.72 -9.55
C LEU A 115 -1.31 13.93 -10.86
N GLU A 116 -0.81 14.77 -11.75
CA GLU A 116 -1.42 15.02 -13.07
C GLU A 116 -1.58 13.72 -13.87
N ARG A 117 -0.57 12.84 -13.82
CA ARG A 117 -0.57 11.56 -14.53
C ARG A 117 -1.59 10.58 -13.94
N LEU A 118 -1.66 10.50 -12.61
CA LEU A 118 -2.62 9.65 -11.90
C LEU A 118 -4.09 10.08 -12.11
N ILE A 119 -4.34 11.36 -12.36
CA ILE A 119 -5.69 11.87 -12.64
C ILE A 119 -6.05 11.72 -14.11
N SER A 120 -5.09 11.95 -15.00
CA SER A 120 -5.32 11.91 -16.44
C SER A 120 -5.60 10.50 -16.94
N GLY A 121 -5.00 9.48 -16.33
CA GLY A 121 -5.22 8.08 -16.72
C GLY A 121 -6.32 7.41 -15.92
N THR A 122 -7.57 7.77 -16.23
CA THR A 122 -8.77 7.05 -15.75
C THR A 122 -8.97 5.70 -16.45
N ILE A 123 -8.16 5.40 -17.47
CA ILE A 123 -8.13 4.11 -18.16
C ILE A 123 -6.98 3.29 -17.59
N GLU A 124 -7.31 2.11 -17.07
CA GLU A 124 -6.32 1.13 -16.63
C GLU A 124 -5.36 0.76 -17.78
N PHE A 125 -4.05 0.79 -17.51
CA PHE A 125 -3.03 0.33 -18.44
C PHE A 125 -2.88 -1.20 -18.33
N PRO A 126 -3.30 -2.01 -19.32
CA PRO A 126 -3.37 -3.47 -19.16
C PRO A 126 -2.04 -4.14 -18.75
N PRO A 127 -0.86 -3.70 -19.23
CA PRO A 127 0.40 -4.23 -18.74
C PRO A 127 0.66 -3.98 -17.26
N ALA A 128 0.28 -2.81 -16.72
CA ALA A 128 0.37 -2.55 -15.28
C ALA A 128 -0.57 -3.48 -14.51
N CYS A 129 -1.82 -3.63 -14.94
CA CYS A 129 -2.77 -4.55 -14.30
C CYS A 129 -2.26 -6.00 -14.28
N ALA A 130 -1.63 -6.46 -15.37
CA ALA A 130 -1.04 -7.79 -15.44
C ALA A 130 0.11 -7.97 -14.43
N ILE A 131 0.98 -6.97 -14.29
CA ILE A 131 2.09 -6.99 -13.33
C ILE A 131 1.55 -7.00 -11.90
N VAL A 132 0.70 -6.04 -11.55
CA VAL A 132 0.20 -5.84 -10.19
C VAL A 132 -0.70 -7.01 -9.79
N GLY A 133 -1.57 -7.48 -10.68
CA GLY A 133 -2.40 -8.67 -10.46
C GLY A 133 -1.58 -9.95 -10.29
N GLY A 134 -0.48 -10.10 -11.03
CA GLY A 134 0.46 -11.21 -10.86
C GLY A 134 1.15 -11.20 -9.49
N ILE A 135 1.58 -10.02 -9.03
CA ILE A 135 2.15 -9.86 -7.68
C ILE A 135 1.11 -10.20 -6.61
N LEU A 136 -0.11 -9.66 -6.70
CA LEU A 136 -1.17 -9.97 -5.75
C LEU A 136 -1.49 -11.47 -5.72
N ALA A 137 -1.62 -12.11 -6.88
CA ALA A 137 -1.89 -13.55 -6.96
C ALA A 137 -0.80 -14.38 -6.27
N GLN A 138 0.47 -14.00 -6.44
CA GLN A 138 1.59 -14.65 -5.77
C GLN A 138 1.52 -14.51 -4.24
N GLU A 139 1.13 -13.34 -3.73
CA GLU A 139 0.97 -13.12 -2.28
C GLU A 139 -0.23 -13.87 -1.70
N VAL A 140 -1.34 -13.97 -2.45
CA VAL A 140 -2.47 -14.82 -2.07
C VAL A 140 -2.05 -16.29 -1.93
N ILE A 141 -1.23 -16.80 -2.86
CA ILE A 141 -0.70 -18.17 -2.78
C ILE A 141 0.19 -18.35 -1.54
N LYS A 142 1.05 -17.37 -1.22
CA LYS A 142 1.88 -17.43 0.01
C LYS A 142 0.99 -17.48 1.25
N ALA A 143 -0.01 -16.62 1.34
CA ALA A 143 -0.91 -16.52 2.47
C ALA A 143 -1.72 -17.81 2.71
N VAL A 144 -2.20 -18.45 1.64
CA VAL A 144 -2.96 -19.72 1.70
C VAL A 144 -2.04 -20.90 2.02
N SER A 145 -0.83 -20.92 1.48
CA SER A 145 0.10 -22.05 1.64
C SER A 145 0.91 -22.04 2.95
N GLY A 146 1.01 -20.89 3.64
CA GLY A 146 1.88 -20.76 4.81
C GLY A 146 3.36 -20.75 4.46
N LYS A 147 3.71 -20.47 3.19
CA LYS A 147 5.08 -20.62 2.65
C LYS A 147 5.52 -19.36 1.91
N GLY A 148 6.75 -18.94 2.17
CA GLY A 148 7.36 -17.76 1.59
C GLY A 148 7.18 -16.53 2.48
N ASP A 149 8.11 -15.59 2.37
CA ASP A 149 8.05 -14.30 3.07
C ASP A 149 6.99 -13.42 2.41
N PRO A 150 5.88 -13.07 3.10
CA PRO A 150 4.85 -12.22 2.53
C PRO A 150 5.30 -10.75 2.49
N VAL A 151 4.78 -10.00 1.51
CA VAL A 151 5.01 -8.56 1.42
C VAL A 151 4.26 -7.85 2.55
N LYS A 152 4.97 -6.97 3.28
CA LYS A 152 4.40 -6.11 4.33
C LYS A 152 4.75 -4.65 4.06
N ASN A 153 3.79 -3.73 4.02
CA ASN A 153 2.33 -3.90 3.89
C ASN A 153 1.77 -3.20 2.64
N PHE A 154 2.62 -2.49 1.89
CA PHE A 154 2.29 -1.97 0.58
C PHE A 154 3.26 -2.45 -0.50
N PHE A 155 2.74 -2.60 -1.71
CA PHE A 155 3.54 -2.71 -2.93
C PHE A 155 3.10 -1.61 -3.89
N TYR A 156 4.09 -0.95 -4.49
CA TYR A 156 3.91 0.12 -5.46
C TYR A 156 4.61 -0.24 -6.76
N TYR A 157 3.94 -0.02 -7.87
CA TYR A 157 4.50 -0.16 -9.21
C TYR A 157 4.31 1.12 -10.00
N ASP A 158 5.33 1.53 -10.76
CA ASP A 158 5.25 2.64 -11.71
C ASP A 158 5.92 2.25 -13.03
N ALA A 159 5.16 2.21 -14.13
CA ALA A 159 5.72 1.85 -15.43
C ALA A 159 6.67 2.91 -16.02
N GLN A 160 6.67 4.14 -15.50
CA GLN A 160 7.56 5.21 -15.98
C GLN A 160 9.03 4.87 -15.74
N ASP A 161 9.34 4.27 -14.58
CA ASP A 161 10.69 3.81 -14.25
C ASP A 161 10.81 2.28 -14.15
N GLY A 162 9.68 1.57 -14.32
CA GLY A 162 9.60 0.11 -14.32
C GLY A 162 9.85 -0.52 -12.95
N LYS A 163 9.77 0.25 -11.86
CA LYS A 163 10.09 -0.25 -10.52
C LYS A 163 8.85 -0.74 -9.79
N GLY A 164 9.01 -1.90 -9.16
CA GLY A 164 8.15 -2.39 -8.07
C GLY A 164 8.86 -2.23 -6.74
N VAL A 165 8.26 -1.53 -5.77
CA VAL A 165 8.84 -1.30 -4.45
C VAL A 165 7.89 -1.74 -3.35
N MET A 166 8.45 -2.34 -2.30
CA MET A 166 7.71 -2.74 -1.11
C MET A 166 7.93 -1.69 -0.02
N GLU A 167 6.86 -1.24 0.61
CA GLU A 167 6.89 -0.24 1.67
C GLU A 167 6.24 -0.83 2.93
N ASP A 168 7.00 -0.86 4.03
CA ASP A 168 6.50 -1.28 5.34
C ASP A 168 6.09 -0.02 6.11
N ILE A 169 4.82 0.36 5.97
CA ILE A 169 4.24 1.56 6.56
C ILE A 169 3.49 1.19 7.83
N PHE A 170 4.14 1.44 8.97
CA PHE A 170 3.56 1.27 10.29
C PHE A 170 4.13 2.31 11.25
N ASN A 171 3.40 2.58 12.34
CA ASN A 171 3.91 3.44 13.39
C ASN A 171 4.83 2.63 14.31
N SER A 172 6.14 2.91 14.26
CA SER A 172 7.13 2.22 15.09
C SER A 172 7.05 2.57 16.59
N PHE A 173 6.24 3.57 16.97
CA PHE A 173 6.09 4.03 18.36
C PHE A 173 4.89 3.39 19.10
N THR A 174 4.10 2.55 18.43
CA THR A 174 2.91 1.88 19.01
C THR A 174 3.11 0.38 19.21
N CYS A 175 4.34 -0.12 19.15
CA CYS A 175 4.70 -1.51 19.45
C CYS A 175 5.22 -1.66 20.88
#